data_AF-A0A6G2D6X4-F1
#
_entry.id   AF-A0A6G2D6X4-F1
#
_cell.length_a   1.000
_cell.length_b   1.000
_cell.length_c   1.000
_cell.angle_alpha   90.00
_cell.angle_beta   90.00
_cell.angle_gamma   90.00
#
_symmetry.space_group_name_H-M   'P 1'
#
loop_
_entity.id
_entity.type
_entity.pdbx_description
1 polymer ?
#
loop_
_entity_poly.entity_id
_entity_poly.type
_entity_poly.pdbx_seq_one_letter_code
_entity_poly.pdbx_strand_id
1 'polypeptide(L)'
;YKDKTLDSVIAVTTAKFALFNIQSVMDLTKRDTLDMKTWGKEKSMVYLVIPDNDSTFRFLSALFFSTVFQTLTRQADIDFKG
;
A
#
# COMPACT_ATOMS: atom_id res chain seq x y z
N TYR A 1 -5.79 -8.82 32.28
CA TYR A 1 -4.80 -7.99 31.54
C TYR A 1 -4.60 -8.51 30.11
N LYS A 2 -4.39 -9.82 29.92
CA LYS A 2 -4.31 -10.45 28.58
C LYS A 2 -5.55 -10.20 27.68
N ASP A 3 -6.77 -10.25 28.22
CA ASP A 3 -7.99 -10.06 27.42
C ASP A 3 -8.11 -8.65 26.84
N LYS A 4 -7.76 -7.62 27.62
CA LYS A 4 -7.75 -6.21 27.14
C LYS A 4 -6.72 -5.97 26.03
N THR A 5 -5.59 -6.69 26.05
CA THR A 5 -4.57 -6.61 25.00
C THR A 5 -5.04 -7.29 23.72
N LEU A 6 -5.69 -8.45 23.83
CA LEU A 6 -6.25 -9.14 22.67
C LEU A 6 -7.35 -8.30 22.00
N ASP A 7 -8.27 -7.76 22.78
CA ASP A 7 -9.37 -6.92 22.28
C ASP A 7 -8.86 -5.66 21.59
N SER A 8 -7.83 -5.00 22.14
CA SER A 8 -7.23 -3.82 21.52
C SER A 8 -6.52 -4.13 20.20
N VAL A 9 -5.83 -5.27 20.10
CA VAL A 9 -5.22 -5.72 18.83
C VAL A 9 -6.28 -6.00 17.77
N ILE A 10 -7.36 -6.70 18.14
CA ILE A 10 -8.48 -6.99 17.23
C ILE A 10 -9.15 -5.68 16.79
N ALA A 11 -9.45 -4.77 17.72
CA ALA A 11 -10.10 -3.50 17.41
C ALA A 11 -9.26 -2.63 16.45
N VAL A 12 -7.95 -2.52 16.69
CA VAL A 12 -7.03 -1.77 15.81
C VAL A 12 -6.97 -2.41 14.41
N THR A 13 -6.95 -3.74 14.34
CA THR A 13 -6.90 -4.47 13.07
C THR A 13 -8.20 -4.27 12.28
N THR A 14 -9.36 -4.45 12.94
CA THR A 14 -10.68 -4.22 12.35
C THR A 14 -10.85 -2.79 11.86
N ALA A 15 -10.41 -1.78 12.61
CA ALA A 15 -10.47 -0.39 12.20
C ALA A 15 -9.65 -0.14 10.92
N LYS A 16 -8.45 -0.74 10.82
CA LYS A 16 -7.61 -0.63 9.61
C LYS A 16 -8.24 -1.35 8.41
N PHE A 17 -8.84 -2.52 8.60
CA PHE A 17 -9.55 -3.24 7.53
C PHE A 17 -10.83 -2.54 7.10
N ALA A 18 -11.55 -1.89 8.02
CA ALA A 18 -12.75 -1.13 7.71
C ALA A 18 -12.48 0.02 6.71
N LEU A 19 -11.29 0.62 6.74
CA LEU A 19 -10.90 1.64 5.77
C LEU A 19 -10.83 1.10 4.33
N PHE A 20 -10.51 -0.19 4.14
CA PHE A 20 -10.55 -0.83 2.83
C PHE A 20 -11.96 -1.10 2.32
N ASN A 21 -12.97 -1.06 3.20
CA ASN A 21 -14.37 -1.20 2.83
C ASN A 21 -15.00 0.12 2.35
N ILE A 22 -14.24 1.22 2.37
CA ILE A 22 -14.68 2.49 1.80
C ILE A 22 -14.70 2.36 0.28
N GLN A 23 -15.83 2.66 -0.35
CA GLN A 23 -16.02 2.52 -1.79
C GLN A 23 -14.92 3.21 -2.61
N SER A 24 -14.51 4.42 -2.22
CA SER A 24 -13.44 5.16 -2.87
C SER A 24 -12.08 4.45 -2.81
N VAL A 25 -11.78 3.76 -1.71
CA VAL A 25 -10.55 2.96 -1.58
C VAL A 25 -10.63 1.72 -2.45
N MET A 26 -11.77 1.02 -2.41
CA MET A 26 -12.00 -0.15 -3.25
C MET A 26 -11.85 0.21 -4.73
N ASP A 27 -12.49 1.28 -5.18
CA ASP A 27 -12.44 1.71 -6.58
C ASP A 27 -11.01 2.07 -7.02
N LEU A 28 -10.22 2.70 -6.13
CA LEU A 28 -8.82 2.99 -6.38
C LEU A 28 -7.96 1.72 -6.50
N THR A 29 -8.18 0.73 -5.65
CA THR A 29 -7.37 -0.51 -5.61
C THR A 29 -7.90 -1.63 -6.51
N LYS A 30 -9.07 -1.47 -7.12
CA LYS A 30 -9.77 -2.53 -7.88
C LYS A 30 -9.07 -2.92 -9.17
N ARG A 31 -8.35 -2.00 -9.80
CA ARG A 31 -7.63 -2.24 -11.06
C ARG A 31 -6.19 -1.79 -10.94
N ASP A 32 -5.28 -2.69 -11.28
CA ASP A 32 -3.87 -2.34 -11.44
C ASP A 32 -3.66 -1.64 -12.78
N THR A 33 -3.09 -0.44 -12.73
CA THR A 33 -2.79 0.42 -13.89
C THR A 33 -1.37 1.00 -13.83
N LEU A 34 -0.58 0.63 -12.82
CA LEU A 34 0.70 1.27 -12.54
C LEU A 34 1.84 0.74 -13.42
N ASP A 35 1.64 -0.43 -14.03
CA ASP A 35 2.61 -1.11 -14.91
C ASP A 35 4.04 -1.15 -14.32
N MET A 36 4.14 -1.48 -13.04
CA MET A 36 5.38 -1.40 -12.26
C MET A 36 6.54 -2.22 -12.83
N LYS A 37 6.25 -3.21 -13.70
CA LYS A 37 7.27 -4.05 -14.35
C LYS A 37 8.18 -3.27 -15.31
N THR A 38 7.71 -2.14 -15.83
CA THR A 38 8.48 -1.27 -16.71
C THR A 38 9.45 -0.40 -15.91
N TRP A 39 9.13 -0.05 -14.67
CA TRP A 39 9.90 0.89 -13.85
C TRP A 39 11.31 0.39 -13.50
N GLY A 40 11.53 -0.93 -13.52
CA GLY A 40 12.87 -1.52 -13.33
C GLY A 40 13.73 -1.55 -14.60
N LYS A 41 13.17 -1.23 -15.78
CA LYS A 41 13.82 -1.37 -17.09
C LYS A 41 14.06 -0.02 -17.77
N GLU A 42 13.23 0.96 -17.49
CA GLU A 42 13.33 2.32 -18.04
C GLU A 42 13.13 3.39 -16.96
N LYS A 43 13.47 4.65 -17.28
CA LYS A 43 13.33 5.76 -16.33
C LYS A 43 11.85 6.11 -16.18
N SER A 44 11.27 5.79 -15.03
CA SER A 44 9.89 6.13 -14.68
C SER A 44 9.84 7.14 -13.53
N MET A 45 8.82 8.02 -13.54
CA MET A 45 8.57 8.99 -12.49
C MET A 45 7.13 8.87 -12.01
N VAL A 46 6.95 8.78 -10.69
CA VAL A 46 5.62 8.61 -10.07
C VAL A 46 5.34 9.82 -9.19
N TYR A 47 4.16 10.40 -9.35
CA TYR A 47 3.67 11.49 -8.53
C TYR A 47 2.58 10.99 -7.58
N LEU A 48 2.82 11.13 -6.28
CA LEU A 48 1.85 10.77 -5.25
C LEU A 48 1.36 12.06 -4.58
N VAL A 49 0.12 12.46 -4.88
CA VAL A 49 -0.50 13.63 -4.26
C VAL A 49 -1.18 13.18 -2.97
N ILE A 50 -0.62 13.57 -1.83
CA ILE A 50 -1.16 13.25 -0.50
C ILE A 50 -1.71 14.54 0.11
N PRO A 51 -3.01 14.60 0.43
CA PRO A 51 -3.58 15.76 1.12
C PRO A 51 -3.04 15.87 2.55
N ASP A 52 -2.50 17.04 2.91
CA ASP A 52 -1.96 17.29 4.25
C ASP A 52 -3.04 17.48 5.33
N ASN A 53 -4.27 17.78 4.90
CA ASN A 53 -5.41 18.10 5.77
C ASN A 53 -6.22 16.86 6.21
N ASP A 54 -6.03 15.70 5.57
CA ASP A 54 -6.80 14.49 5.86
C ASP A 54 -5.88 13.25 6.01
N SER A 55 -5.77 12.77 7.25
CA SER A 55 -4.96 11.58 7.57
C SER A 55 -5.65 10.25 7.23
N THR A 56 -6.94 10.25 6.89
CA THR A 56 -7.77 9.04 6.71
C THR A 56 -7.16 8.07 5.70
N PHE A 57 -6.56 8.59 4.63
CA PHE A 57 -6.02 7.79 3.52
C PHE A 57 -4.49 7.65 3.54
N ARG A 58 -3.80 8.17 4.57
CA ARG A 58 -2.34 8.14 4.65
C ARG A 58 -1.76 6.72 4.63
N PHE A 59 -2.56 5.74 5.04
CA PHE A 59 -2.21 4.32 4.94
C PHE A 59 -2.02 3.84 3.50
N LEU A 60 -2.74 4.41 2.52
CA LEU A 60 -2.60 4.05 1.10
C LEU A 60 -1.21 4.42 0.57
N SER A 61 -0.67 5.56 0.99
CA SER A 61 0.69 5.96 0.64
C SER A 61 1.72 4.97 1.20
N ALA A 62 1.57 4.57 2.47
CA ALA A 62 2.46 3.57 3.08
C ALA A 62 2.36 2.20 2.40
N LEU A 63 1.15 1.75 2.04
CA LEU A 63 0.92 0.53 1.28
C LEU A 63 1.51 0.60 -0.13
N PHE A 64 1.36 1.75 -0.79
CA PHE A 64 1.95 2.00 -2.10
C PHE A 64 3.47 1.83 -2.05
N PHE A 65 4.15 2.52 -1.13
CA PHE A 65 5.60 2.38 -0.99
C PHE A 65 6.02 0.94 -0.70
N SER A 66 5.32 0.25 0.22
CA SER A 66 5.61 -1.15 0.56
C SER A 66 5.48 -2.06 -0.66
N THR A 67 4.43 -1.88 -1.46
CA THR A 67 4.18 -2.66 -2.68
C THR A 67 5.25 -2.39 -3.73
N VAL A 68 5.64 -1.13 -3.93
CA VAL A 68 6.66 -0.74 -4.90
C VAL A 68 8.01 -1.34 -4.51
N PHE A 69 8.45 -1.18 -3.27
CA PHE A 69 9.71 -1.76 -2.81
C PHE A 69 9.72 -3.29 -2.97
N GLN A 70 8.67 -3.98 -2.53
CA GLN A 70 8.61 -5.43 -2.66
C GLN A 70 8.62 -5.89 -4.12
N THR A 71 7.87 -5.21 -4.99
CA THR A 71 7.75 -5.59 -6.40
C THR A 71 9.05 -5.35 -7.15
N LEU A 72 9.65 -4.16 -7.00
CA LEU A 72 10.87 -3.80 -7.70
C LEU A 72 12.09 -4.57 -7.18
N THR A 73 12.21 -4.78 -5.86
CA THR A 73 13.29 -5.62 -5.31
C THR A 73 13.17 -7.05 -5.82
N ARG A 74 11.97 -7.64 -5.78
CA ARG A 74 11.75 -8.98 -6.34
C ARG A 74 12.08 -9.03 -7.83
N GLN A 75 11.73 -7.99 -8.58
CA GLN A 75 12.07 -7.92 -10.00
C GLN A 75 13.59 -7.82 -10.21
N ALA A 76 14.30 -7.04 -9.39
CA ALA A 76 15.76 -6.96 -9.41
C ALA A 76 16.40 -8.34 -9.19
N ASP A 77 15.94 -9.08 -8.19
CA ASP A 77 16.47 -10.41 -7.87
C ASP A 77 16.20 -11.43 -9.00
N ILE A 78 15.01 -11.39 -9.62
CA ILE A 78 14.62 -12.36 -10.66
C ILE A 78 15.22 -12.02 -12.02
N ASP A 79 15.04 -10.78 -12.50
CA ASP A 79 15.39 -10.38 -13.86
C ASP A 79 16.89 -10.04 -13.97
N PHE A 80 17.50 -9.54 -12.89
CA PHE A 80 18.88 -9.06 -12.88
C PHE A 80 19.82 -9.88 -11.98
N LYS A 81 19.29 -10.92 -11.32
CA LYS A 81 20.03 -11.88 -10.48
C LYS A 81 20.75 -11.30 -9.26
N GLY A 82 20.41 -10.09 -8.82
CA GLY A 82 21.01 -9.48 -7.61
C GLY A 82 22.52 -9.45 -7.62
#